data_AF-A0A226MPK1-F1
#
_entry.id   AF-A0A226MPK1-F1
#
_cell.length_a   1.000
_cell.length_b   1.000
_cell.length_c   1.000
_cell.angle_alpha   90.00
_cell.angle_beta   90.00
_cell.angle_gamma   90.00
#
_symmetry.space_group_name_H-M   'P 1'
#
loop_
_entity.id
_entity.type
_entity.pdbx_description
1 polymer ?
#
loop_
_entity_poly.entity_id
_entity_poly.type
_entity_poly.pdbx_seq_one_letter_code
_entity_poly.pdbx_strand_id
1 'polypeptide(L)'
;MGRGPSRVRIPRYPPPPPPPGAERSIPSTSRLSEAEGGVQVLTPTPTLGPMAGSAEMASLEESFRKFAIYGDTKATGQEMNGKNWAKLCKDCKVIDGKSITSTDVDIVFSKVKGKTARVINYEEFKKALEELAPKRFKDKSKEEAYEAICQLVAGKEPINVGITKAKNVGAVERLTDTSKYTGSHKERFDETGKGKGKSGRENIVDNSGYVSAYKNAGTYDAKVKK
;
A
#
# COMPACT_ATOMS: atom_id res chain seq x y z
N MET A 1 -8.00 5.57 -58.91
CA MET A 1 -7.06 6.33 -58.07
C MET A 1 -7.49 6.19 -56.61
N GLY A 2 -6.99 5.18 -55.90
CA GLY A 2 -7.36 4.90 -54.51
C GLY A 2 -6.49 5.68 -53.53
N ARG A 3 -7.10 6.47 -52.63
CA ARG A 3 -6.39 7.13 -51.52
C ARG A 3 -6.14 6.10 -50.41
N GLY A 4 -4.87 5.84 -50.11
CA GLY A 4 -4.47 4.98 -48.99
C GLY A 4 -4.75 5.62 -47.62
N PRO A 5 -4.92 4.83 -46.54
CA PRO A 5 -5.29 5.35 -45.23
C PRO A 5 -4.12 6.06 -44.55
N SER A 6 -4.41 7.25 -44.01
CA SER A 6 -3.51 8.10 -43.24
C SER A 6 -2.99 7.39 -41.99
N ARG A 7 -1.65 7.24 -41.88
CA ARG A 7 -0.99 6.79 -40.65
C ARG A 7 -1.16 7.85 -39.56
N VAL A 8 -1.91 7.51 -38.51
CA VAL A 8 -1.97 8.28 -37.26
C VAL A 8 -0.60 8.21 -36.58
N ARG A 9 0.11 9.34 -36.49
CA ARG A 9 1.34 9.47 -35.68
C ARG A 9 0.96 9.50 -34.20
N ILE A 10 1.35 8.47 -33.48
CA ILE A 10 1.25 8.39 -32.02
C ILE A 10 2.31 9.32 -31.41
N PRO A 11 1.98 10.24 -30.49
CA PRO A 11 2.98 11.08 -29.83
C PRO A 11 3.88 10.21 -28.94
N ARG A 12 5.19 10.17 -29.23
CA ARG A 12 6.18 9.54 -28.36
C ARG A 12 6.47 10.50 -27.21
N TYR A 13 6.02 10.16 -26.01
CA TYR A 13 6.46 10.85 -24.80
C TYR A 13 7.94 10.55 -24.52
N PRO A 14 8.76 11.56 -24.16
CA PRO A 14 10.14 11.33 -23.76
C PRO A 14 10.21 10.63 -22.39
N PRO A 15 11.23 9.78 -22.15
CA PRO A 15 11.41 9.12 -20.86
C PRO A 15 11.78 10.12 -19.75
N PRO A 16 11.40 9.86 -18.48
CA PRO A 16 11.75 10.71 -17.35
C PRO A 16 13.27 10.68 -17.07
N PRO A 17 13.83 11.78 -16.53
CA PRO A 17 15.25 11.84 -16.17
C PRO A 17 15.58 10.90 -14.99
N PRO A 18 16.80 10.34 -14.94
CA PRO A 18 17.23 9.51 -13.83
C PRO A 18 17.40 10.34 -12.54
N PRO A 19 17.20 9.73 -11.35
CA PRO A 19 17.43 10.39 -10.07
C PRO A 19 18.92 10.71 -9.88
N PRO A 20 19.27 11.83 -9.23
CA PRO A 20 20.66 12.17 -8.94
C PRO A 20 21.28 11.12 -8.03
N GLY A 21 22.31 10.46 -8.55
CA GLY A 21 23.12 9.48 -7.85
C GLY A 21 23.91 10.09 -6.70
N ALA A 22 24.06 9.29 -5.66
CA ALA A 22 24.96 9.50 -4.56
C ALA A 22 26.41 9.63 -5.07
N GLU A 23 27.10 10.68 -4.64
CA GLU A 23 28.55 10.67 -4.58
C GLU A 23 28.97 10.87 -3.11
N ARG A 24 29.54 9.80 -2.54
CA ARG A 24 30.36 9.85 -1.35
C ARG A 24 31.76 10.27 -1.79
N SER A 25 32.28 11.34 -1.23
CA SER A 25 33.72 11.64 -1.23
C SER A 25 34.14 12.22 0.12
N ILE A 26 34.56 11.28 0.99
CA ILE A 26 35.66 11.25 1.97
C ILE A 26 36.12 12.52 2.76
N PRO A 27 36.58 12.34 4.02
CA PRO A 27 36.77 13.38 5.03
C PRO A 27 38.13 14.08 4.97
N SER A 28 38.14 15.36 5.38
CA SER A 28 39.35 16.14 5.60
C SER A 28 39.95 15.85 6.97
N THR A 29 41.25 15.56 6.96
CA THR A 29 42.13 15.24 8.08
C THR A 29 42.46 16.45 8.95
N SER A 30 42.38 16.30 10.28
CA SER A 30 43.16 17.00 11.31
C SER A 30 42.59 16.61 12.68
N ARG A 31 43.29 16.36 13.78
CA ARG A 31 44.72 16.34 14.17
C ARG A 31 44.71 16.10 15.71
N LEU A 32 45.71 15.38 16.25
CA LEU A 32 46.09 15.21 17.69
C LEU A 32 45.12 14.39 18.56
N SER A 33 45.54 13.55 19.51
CA SER A 33 46.85 13.16 20.06
C SER A 33 46.63 11.93 20.97
N GLU A 34 47.61 11.02 20.99
CA GLU A 34 47.77 9.99 22.01
C GLU A 34 48.00 10.61 23.41
N ALA A 35 47.39 10.02 24.44
CA ALA A 35 47.91 10.04 25.80
C ALA A 35 47.35 8.83 26.56
N GLU A 36 48.27 8.04 27.08
CA GLU A 36 48.07 6.82 27.85
C GLU A 36 47.67 7.10 29.30
N GLY A 37 47.09 6.07 29.94
CA GLY A 37 47.28 5.83 31.37
C GLY A 37 46.13 6.24 32.29
N GLY A 38 45.76 5.32 33.17
CA GLY A 38 45.07 5.68 34.42
C GLY A 38 43.89 4.79 34.78
N VAL A 39 44.16 3.60 35.32
CA VAL A 39 43.20 2.90 36.19
C VAL A 39 42.91 3.79 37.40
N GLN A 40 41.65 4.17 37.60
CA GLN A 40 41.19 4.66 38.90
C GLN A 40 39.73 4.23 39.16
N VAL A 41 39.63 3.30 40.08
CA VAL A 41 38.42 2.83 40.76
C VAL A 41 37.80 3.96 41.58
N LEU A 42 36.67 4.55 41.16
CA LEU A 42 35.74 5.24 42.04
C LEU A 42 34.32 5.17 41.44
N THR A 43 33.33 4.95 42.31
CA THR A 43 31.90 4.78 42.02
C THR A 43 31.30 5.92 41.19
N PRO A 44 30.13 5.70 40.56
CA PRO A 44 29.10 6.73 40.72
C PRO A 44 27.70 6.16 41.01
N THR A 45 27.22 6.61 42.16
CA THR A 45 25.84 7.02 42.48
C THR A 45 24.97 7.32 41.24
N PRO A 46 23.70 6.86 41.19
CA PRO A 46 22.78 7.24 40.13
C PRO A 46 22.31 8.69 40.31
N THR A 47 22.86 9.60 39.52
CA THR A 47 22.35 10.98 39.39
C THR A 47 21.16 10.98 38.42
N LEU A 48 20.02 11.45 38.93
CA LEU A 48 18.75 11.65 38.24
C LEU A 48 18.79 12.84 37.25
N GLY A 49 18.61 12.54 35.96
CA GLY A 49 18.02 13.39 34.89
C GLY A 49 18.96 14.32 34.08
N PRO A 50 18.63 14.71 32.82
CA PRO A 50 17.55 14.27 31.91
C PRO A 50 18.10 13.74 30.56
N MET A 51 18.10 12.43 30.35
CA MET A 51 18.51 11.78 29.09
C MET A 51 17.33 11.11 28.38
N ALA A 52 16.14 11.73 28.46
CA ALA A 52 14.86 11.14 28.06
C ALA A 52 14.37 11.57 26.66
N GLY A 53 14.74 12.76 26.16
CA GLY A 53 14.17 13.30 24.92
C GLY A 53 14.61 12.61 23.62
N SER A 54 15.81 12.00 23.58
CA SER A 54 16.36 11.39 22.37
C SER A 54 15.81 9.97 22.11
N ALA A 55 15.61 9.19 23.17
CA ALA A 55 15.04 7.84 23.06
C ALA A 55 13.56 7.87 22.67
N GLU A 56 12.84 8.90 23.12
CA GLU A 56 11.40 9.06 22.87
C GLU A 56 11.12 9.46 21.42
N MET A 57 11.95 10.34 20.85
CA MET A 57 11.93 10.69 19.42
C MET A 57 12.20 9.48 18.51
N ALA A 58 13.16 8.62 18.90
CA ALA A 58 13.46 7.40 18.15
C ALA A 58 12.28 6.42 18.19
N SER A 59 11.71 6.21 19.38
CA SER A 59 10.55 5.33 19.57
C SER A 59 9.29 5.82 18.84
N LEU A 60 9.11 7.14 18.75
CA LEU A 60 8.04 7.77 17.98
C LEU A 60 8.22 7.55 16.48
N GLU A 61 9.43 7.72 15.96
CA GLU A 61 9.74 7.50 14.56
C GLU A 61 9.59 6.03 14.17
N GLU A 62 9.99 5.10 15.05
CA GLU A 62 9.76 3.67 14.85
C GLU A 62 8.27 3.35 14.76
N SER A 63 7.46 3.88 15.67
CA SER A 63 6.00 3.77 15.60
C SER A 63 5.48 4.35 14.29
N PHE A 64 5.90 5.56 13.90
CA PHE A 64 5.53 6.16 12.62
C PHE A 64 5.82 5.22 11.44
N ARG A 65 7.03 4.66 11.37
CA ARG A 65 7.42 3.71 10.30
C ARG A 65 6.54 2.47 10.29
N LYS A 66 6.28 1.87 11.47
CA LYS A 66 5.40 0.69 11.60
C LYS A 66 3.99 0.97 11.06
N PHE A 67 3.42 2.14 11.36
CA PHE A 67 2.12 2.55 10.85
C PHE A 67 2.16 3.00 9.38
N ALA A 68 3.28 3.57 8.91
CA ALA A 68 3.43 4.04 7.54
C ALA A 68 3.39 2.88 6.52
N ILE A 69 4.09 1.78 6.80
CA ILE A 69 4.09 0.58 5.95
C ILE A 69 2.86 -0.32 6.15
N TYR A 70 2.01 0.00 7.13
CA TYR A 70 0.91 -0.87 7.50
C TYR A 70 -0.12 -1.00 6.37
N GLY A 71 -0.32 -2.23 5.90
CA GLY A 71 -1.29 -2.53 4.84
C GLY A 71 -0.87 -2.08 3.44
N ASP A 72 0.34 -1.54 3.27
CA ASP A 72 0.92 -1.18 1.96
C ASP A 72 2.32 -1.78 1.84
N THR A 73 2.42 -2.93 1.18
CA THR A 73 3.67 -3.69 1.03
C THR A 73 4.71 -3.00 0.14
N LYS A 74 4.36 -1.88 -0.51
CA LYS A 74 5.29 -1.10 -1.34
C LYS A 74 5.79 0.16 -0.65
N ALA A 75 5.17 0.55 0.47
CA ALA A 75 5.57 1.74 1.21
C ALA A 75 6.96 1.55 1.84
N THR A 76 7.78 2.59 1.75
CA THR A 76 9.15 2.63 2.29
C THR A 76 9.19 3.01 3.78
N GLY A 77 8.04 3.39 4.35
CA GLY A 77 7.94 3.87 5.73
C GLY A 77 8.37 5.33 5.94
N GLN A 78 8.67 6.06 4.86
CA GLN A 78 9.02 7.48 4.93
C GLN A 78 7.79 8.40 5.00
N GLU A 79 6.66 7.93 4.47
CA GLU A 79 5.43 8.71 4.34
C GLU A 79 4.23 7.89 4.82
N MET A 80 3.24 8.55 5.41
CA MET A 80 2.04 7.90 5.96
C MET A 80 0.77 8.40 5.26
N ASN A 81 -0.11 7.48 4.89
CA ASN A 81 -1.43 7.79 4.34
C ASN A 81 -2.43 8.19 5.44
N GLY A 82 -3.42 9.02 5.11
CA GLY A 82 -4.50 9.46 6.01
C GLY A 82 -5.26 8.30 6.67
N LYS A 83 -5.43 7.17 5.96
CA LYS A 83 -6.01 5.95 6.56
C LYS A 83 -5.15 5.42 7.72
N ASN A 84 -3.83 5.37 7.54
CA ASN A 84 -2.90 4.86 8.54
C ASN A 84 -2.73 5.87 9.68
N TRP A 85 -2.74 7.17 9.38
CA TRP A 85 -2.80 8.23 10.39
C TRP A 85 -4.04 8.11 11.28
N ALA A 86 -5.24 7.98 10.68
CA ALA A 86 -6.46 7.79 11.45
C ALA A 86 -6.44 6.50 12.29
N LYS A 87 -5.76 5.45 11.81
CA LYS A 87 -5.54 4.22 12.58
C LYS A 87 -4.59 4.44 13.75
N LEU A 88 -3.46 5.12 13.53
CA LEU A 88 -2.50 5.47 14.58
C LEU A 88 -3.19 6.26 15.69
N CYS A 89 -3.98 7.28 15.36
CA CYS A 89 -4.68 8.07 16.37
C CYS A 89 -5.71 7.25 17.18
N LYS A 90 -6.31 6.22 16.58
CA LYS A 90 -7.22 5.30 17.28
C LYS A 90 -6.47 4.31 18.17
N ASP A 91 -5.47 3.62 17.61
CA ASP A 91 -4.72 2.57 18.30
C ASP A 91 -3.89 3.16 19.47
N CYS A 92 -3.35 4.37 19.30
CA CYS A 92 -2.60 5.09 20.33
C CYS A 92 -3.51 5.84 21.32
N LYS A 93 -4.84 5.75 21.18
CA LYS A 93 -5.84 6.45 22.01
C LYS A 93 -5.65 7.98 22.06
N VAL A 94 -5.16 8.55 20.95
CA VAL A 94 -5.13 10.01 20.75
C VAL A 94 -6.56 10.54 20.63
N ILE A 95 -7.45 9.76 20.01
CA ILE A 95 -8.89 10.04 19.95
C ILE A 95 -9.53 9.63 21.28
N ASP A 96 -9.87 10.62 22.11
CA ASP A 96 -10.59 10.43 23.37
C ASP A 96 -12.11 10.27 23.18
N GLY A 97 -12.63 10.55 21.98
CA GLY A 97 -14.07 10.51 21.70
C GLY A 97 -14.86 11.69 22.30
N LYS A 98 -14.24 12.50 23.16
CA LYS A 98 -14.80 13.77 23.68
C LYS A 98 -14.21 14.99 22.99
N SER A 99 -12.91 15.21 23.15
CA SER A 99 -12.24 16.43 22.65
C SER A 99 -11.72 16.28 21.22
N ILE A 100 -11.15 15.12 20.90
CA ILE A 100 -10.67 14.78 19.56
C ILE A 100 -11.59 13.70 18.99
N THR A 101 -12.15 13.97 17.80
CA THR A 101 -12.98 13.05 17.03
C THR A 101 -12.26 12.61 15.77
N SER A 102 -12.75 11.56 15.10
CA SER A 102 -12.18 11.10 13.82
C SER A 102 -12.19 12.18 12.74
N THR A 103 -13.21 13.04 12.74
CA THR A 103 -13.29 14.19 11.83
C THR A 103 -12.17 15.18 12.11
N ASP A 104 -11.85 15.43 13.38
CA ASP A 104 -10.77 16.34 13.76
C ASP A 104 -9.41 15.85 13.27
N VAL A 105 -9.16 14.55 13.42
CA VAL A 105 -7.94 13.88 12.94
C VAL A 105 -7.79 14.02 11.42
N ASP A 106 -8.88 13.90 10.67
CA ASP A 106 -8.90 14.06 9.21
C ASP A 106 -8.70 15.52 8.77
N ILE A 107 -9.29 16.46 9.52
CA ILE A 107 -9.07 17.90 9.31
C ILE A 107 -7.59 18.25 9.54
N VAL A 108 -7.00 17.80 10.65
CA VAL A 108 -5.58 18.06 10.94
C VAL A 108 -4.68 17.45 9.88
N PHE A 109 -4.96 16.21 9.45
CA PHE A 109 -4.23 15.58 8.34
C PHE A 109 -4.28 16.45 7.08
N SER A 110 -5.48 16.92 6.73
CA SER A 110 -5.69 17.78 5.55
C SER A 110 -5.06 19.16 5.68
N LYS A 111 -4.89 19.66 6.91
CA LYS A 111 -4.25 20.94 7.21
C LYS A 111 -2.73 20.87 7.10
N VAL A 112 -2.10 19.80 7.59
CA VAL A 112 -0.63 19.68 7.60
C VAL A 112 -0.08 19.22 6.25
N LYS A 113 -0.85 18.43 5.50
CA LYS A 113 -0.43 17.90 4.20
C LYS A 113 -0.50 18.96 3.11
N GLY A 114 0.32 18.82 2.08
CA GLY A 114 0.18 19.60 0.85
C GLY A 114 -1.22 19.46 0.22
N LYS A 115 -1.78 20.52 -0.38
CA LYS A 115 -3.16 20.56 -0.94
C LYS A 115 -3.53 19.35 -1.81
N THR A 116 -2.60 18.84 -2.61
CA THR A 116 -2.81 17.68 -3.48
C THR A 116 -2.21 16.37 -2.95
N ALA A 117 -1.49 16.42 -1.83
CA ALA A 117 -0.83 15.25 -1.26
C ALA A 117 -1.87 14.29 -0.65
N ARG A 118 -1.60 12.99 -0.77
CA ARG A 118 -2.40 11.91 -0.16
C ARG A 118 -1.70 11.28 1.05
N VAL A 119 -0.45 11.69 1.28
CA VAL A 119 0.43 11.20 2.33
C VAL A 119 1.06 12.38 3.04
N ILE A 120 1.58 12.14 4.24
CA ILE A 120 2.35 13.10 5.03
C ILE A 120 3.72 12.52 5.39
N ASN A 121 4.68 13.41 5.50
CA ASN A 121 6.05 13.08 5.88
C ASN A 121 6.17 13.05 7.41
N TYR A 122 7.30 12.56 7.95
CA TYR A 122 7.54 12.58 9.39
C TYR A 122 7.50 13.99 10.01
N GLU A 123 7.96 15.01 9.27
CA GLU A 123 7.91 16.40 9.75
C GLU A 123 6.47 16.94 9.85
N GLU A 124 5.63 16.64 8.86
CA GLU A 124 4.20 17.00 8.86
C GLU A 124 3.44 16.20 9.91
N PHE A 125 3.81 14.95 10.15
CA PHE A 125 3.28 14.11 11.22
C PHE A 125 3.56 14.72 12.61
N LYS A 126 4.78 15.20 12.87
CA LYS A 126 5.08 15.93 14.12
C LYS A 126 4.22 17.18 14.27
N LYS A 127 4.07 17.97 13.20
CA LYS A 127 3.16 19.14 13.19
C LYS A 127 1.70 18.75 13.45
N ALA A 128 1.26 17.60 12.95
CA ALA A 128 -0.09 17.10 13.21
C ALA A 128 -0.29 16.75 14.69
N LEU A 129 0.71 16.13 15.32
CA LEU A 129 0.69 15.86 16.77
C LEU A 129 0.70 17.16 17.58
N GLU A 130 1.47 18.17 17.15
CA GLU A 130 1.48 19.51 17.76
C GLU A 130 0.12 20.22 17.66
N GLU A 131 -0.61 20.06 16.56
CA GLU A 131 -1.97 20.58 16.40
C GLU A 131 -3.02 19.85 17.26
N LEU A 132 -2.83 18.54 17.48
CA LEU A 132 -3.73 17.75 18.33
C LEU A 132 -3.43 17.87 19.83
N ALA A 133 -2.18 18.11 20.20
CA ALA A 133 -1.71 18.24 21.59
C ALA A 133 -2.57 19.21 22.43
N PRO A 134 -2.76 20.49 22.04
CA PRO A 134 -3.55 21.44 22.83
C PRO A 134 -5.05 21.12 22.82
N LYS A 135 -5.53 20.37 21.81
CA LYS A 135 -6.94 19.95 21.76
C LYS A 135 -7.20 18.80 22.72
N ARG A 136 -6.21 17.93 22.93
CA ARG A 136 -6.29 16.83 23.88
C ARG A 136 -6.05 17.30 25.32
N PHE A 137 -4.95 18.00 25.55
CA PHE A 137 -4.47 18.40 26.88
C PHE A 137 -4.58 19.91 27.05
N LYS A 138 -5.82 20.40 27.26
CA LYS A 138 -6.11 21.84 27.41
C LYS A 138 -5.56 22.44 28.69
N ASP A 139 -5.30 21.60 29.70
CA ASP A 139 -4.87 22.00 31.04
C ASP A 139 -3.34 22.08 31.19
N LYS A 140 -2.58 21.80 30.12
CA LYS A 140 -1.11 21.71 30.12
C LYS A 140 -0.47 22.74 29.20
N SER A 141 0.82 23.01 29.42
CA SER A 141 1.64 23.81 28.48
C SER A 141 1.77 23.10 27.13
N LYS A 142 2.01 23.87 26.06
CA LYS A 142 2.14 23.37 24.68
C LYS A 142 3.19 22.27 24.56
N GLU A 143 4.32 22.43 25.24
CA GLU A 143 5.44 21.49 25.23
C GLU A 143 5.08 20.19 25.95
N GLU A 144 4.51 20.30 27.15
CA GLU A 144 4.09 19.14 27.97
C GLU A 144 2.94 18.36 27.31
N ALA A 145 2.02 19.06 26.64
CA ALA A 145 0.95 18.45 25.86
C ALA A 145 1.48 17.68 24.64
N TYR A 146 2.50 18.21 23.98
CA TYR A 146 3.16 17.56 22.84
C TYR A 146 3.97 16.33 23.27
N GLU A 147 4.67 16.41 24.40
CA GLU A 147 5.40 15.27 24.95
C GLU A 147 4.43 14.16 25.36
N ALA A 148 3.33 14.50 26.05
CA ALA A 148 2.30 13.54 26.43
C ALA A 148 1.64 12.83 25.23
N ILE A 149 1.36 13.54 24.13
CA ILE A 149 0.80 12.89 22.93
C ILE A 149 1.85 12.03 22.22
N CYS A 150 3.12 12.45 22.19
CA CYS A 150 4.21 11.63 21.65
C CYS A 150 4.39 10.35 22.46
N GLN A 151 4.34 10.40 23.79
CA GLN A 151 4.43 9.23 24.67
C GLN A 151 3.30 8.23 24.45
N LEU A 152 2.09 8.71 24.13
CA LEU A 152 0.97 7.81 23.78
C LEU A 152 1.23 7.02 22.49
N VAL A 153 1.96 7.62 21.55
CA VAL A 153 2.26 7.03 20.24
C VAL A 153 3.56 6.24 20.24
N ALA A 154 4.57 6.69 21.00
CA ALA A 154 5.88 6.07 21.08
C ALA A 154 5.77 4.61 21.55
N GLY A 155 6.46 3.71 20.83
CA GLY A 155 6.44 2.28 21.12
C GLY A 155 5.13 1.57 20.79
N LYS A 156 4.13 2.27 20.22
CA LYS A 156 2.91 1.62 19.71
C LYS A 156 3.15 1.01 18.34
N GLU A 157 2.37 -0.03 18.06
CA GLU A 157 2.33 -0.73 16.80
C GLU A 157 0.88 -0.88 16.33
N PRO A 158 0.65 -0.98 15.01
CA PRO A 158 -0.69 -1.11 14.47
C PRO A 158 -1.35 -2.40 14.98
N ILE A 159 -2.39 -2.26 15.79
CA ILE A 159 -3.08 -3.38 16.39
C ILE A 159 -4.19 -3.82 15.43
N ASN A 160 -4.22 -5.11 15.10
CA ASN A 160 -5.27 -5.69 14.26
C ASN A 160 -6.55 -5.96 15.08
N VAL A 161 -7.10 -4.95 15.77
CA VAL A 161 -8.35 -5.12 16.53
C VAL A 161 -9.52 -5.24 15.55
N GLY A 162 -10.18 -6.40 15.55
CA GLY A 162 -11.42 -6.61 14.78
C GLY A 162 -11.25 -6.86 13.29
N ILE A 163 -10.05 -7.19 12.81
CA ILE A 163 -9.89 -7.68 11.43
C ILE A 163 -10.54 -9.07 11.35
N THR A 164 -11.80 -9.11 10.93
CA THR A 164 -12.33 -10.29 10.24
C THR A 164 -11.37 -10.57 9.10
N LYS A 165 -10.68 -11.72 9.14
CA LYS A 165 -9.75 -12.18 8.10
C LYS A 165 -10.33 -11.80 6.75
N ALA A 166 -9.65 -10.95 5.99
CA ALA A 166 -10.12 -10.59 4.66
C ALA A 166 -10.17 -11.88 3.84
N LYS A 167 -11.38 -12.42 3.66
CA LYS A 167 -11.61 -13.55 2.77
C LYS A 167 -11.46 -13.01 1.35
N ASN A 168 -10.24 -13.04 0.83
CA ASN A 168 -9.93 -12.72 -0.56
C ASN A 168 -10.45 -13.83 -1.52
N VAL A 169 -11.55 -14.50 -1.17
CA VAL A 169 -12.05 -15.68 -1.85
C VAL A 169 -13.52 -15.42 -2.17
N GLY A 170 -13.75 -14.73 -3.27
CA GLY A 170 -15.10 -14.58 -3.80
C GLY A 170 -15.28 -13.41 -4.75
N ALA A 171 -14.62 -12.27 -4.55
CA ALA A 171 -14.86 -11.12 -5.42
C ALA A 171 -14.30 -11.34 -6.84
N VAL A 172 -13.01 -11.72 -6.94
CA VAL A 172 -12.39 -12.05 -8.23
C VAL A 172 -12.96 -13.37 -8.76
N GLU A 173 -13.11 -14.39 -7.90
CA GLU A 173 -13.66 -15.70 -8.28
C GLU A 173 -15.09 -15.61 -8.85
N ARG A 174 -15.97 -14.78 -8.28
CA ARG A 174 -17.31 -14.54 -8.85
C ARG A 174 -17.26 -13.76 -10.17
N LEU A 175 -16.27 -12.88 -10.33
CA LEU A 175 -16.09 -12.07 -11.54
C LEU A 175 -15.46 -12.88 -12.68
N THR A 176 -14.69 -13.93 -12.37
CA THR A 176 -13.98 -14.78 -13.34
C THR A 176 -14.59 -16.19 -13.49
N ASP A 177 -15.76 -16.44 -12.90
CA ASP A 177 -16.45 -17.73 -13.01
C ASP A 177 -17.12 -17.89 -14.38
N THR A 178 -16.38 -18.54 -15.28
CA THR A 178 -16.83 -18.81 -16.66
C THR A 178 -18.03 -19.76 -16.74
N SER A 179 -18.34 -20.51 -15.67
CA SER A 179 -19.49 -21.43 -15.61
C SER A 179 -20.83 -20.68 -15.67
N LYS A 180 -20.84 -19.41 -15.24
CA LYS A 180 -22.01 -18.53 -15.27
C LYS A 180 -22.21 -17.83 -16.62
N TYR A 181 -21.30 -18.01 -17.58
CA TYR A 181 -21.45 -17.42 -18.90
C TYR A 181 -22.54 -18.14 -19.70
N THR A 182 -23.41 -17.36 -20.35
CA THR A 182 -24.53 -17.86 -21.16
C THR A 182 -24.32 -17.53 -22.63
N GLY A 183 -25.05 -18.24 -23.52
CA GLY A 183 -24.98 -18.04 -24.96
C GLY A 183 -23.56 -18.21 -25.52
N SER A 184 -23.21 -17.44 -26.55
CA SER A 184 -21.92 -17.54 -27.24
C SER A 184 -20.71 -17.20 -26.36
N HIS A 185 -20.89 -16.60 -25.18
CA HIS A 185 -19.77 -16.36 -24.26
C HIS A 185 -19.33 -17.66 -23.56
N LYS A 186 -20.24 -18.63 -23.40
CA LYS A 186 -19.93 -19.97 -22.87
C LYS A 186 -19.06 -20.78 -23.84
N GLU A 187 -19.31 -20.65 -25.14
CA GLU A 187 -18.59 -21.39 -26.18
C GLU A 187 -17.12 -20.95 -26.31
N ARG A 188 -16.80 -19.74 -25.85
CA ARG A 188 -15.45 -19.16 -25.91
C ARG A 188 -14.47 -19.76 -24.89
N PHE A 189 -14.97 -20.47 -23.88
CA PHE A 189 -14.15 -21.00 -22.79
C PHE A 189 -14.37 -22.51 -22.60
N ASP A 190 -13.32 -23.18 -22.12
CA ASP A 190 -13.33 -24.55 -21.63
C ASP A 190 -13.90 -24.60 -20.20
N GLU A 191 -14.23 -25.80 -19.72
CA GLU A 191 -14.76 -26.03 -18.37
C GLU A 191 -13.81 -25.55 -17.25
N THR A 192 -12.53 -25.37 -17.57
CA THR A 192 -11.49 -24.82 -16.69
C THR A 192 -11.38 -23.30 -16.75
N GLY A 193 -12.20 -22.63 -17.57
CA GLY A 193 -12.17 -21.18 -17.80
C GLY A 193 -11.08 -20.68 -18.75
N LYS A 194 -10.33 -21.58 -19.39
CA LYS A 194 -9.36 -21.24 -20.43
C LYS A 194 -10.07 -20.95 -21.75
N GLY A 195 -9.63 -19.96 -22.51
CA GLY A 195 -10.25 -19.62 -23.78
C GLY A 195 -9.98 -20.67 -24.86
N LYS A 196 -11.03 -21.17 -25.52
CA LYS A 196 -11.01 -22.11 -26.66
C LYS A 196 -10.48 -21.52 -27.97
N GLY A 197 -10.13 -20.24 -27.96
CA GLY A 197 -9.57 -19.55 -29.13
C GLY A 197 -10.55 -19.51 -30.31
N LYS A 198 -10.08 -19.97 -31.47
CA LYS A 198 -10.81 -19.92 -32.74
C LYS A 198 -12.08 -20.78 -32.70
N SER A 199 -11.97 -22.02 -32.23
CA SER A 199 -13.07 -23.00 -32.11
C SER A 199 -14.22 -22.56 -31.20
N GLY A 200 -13.99 -21.63 -30.26
CA GLY A 200 -15.03 -21.08 -29.39
C GLY A 200 -15.69 -19.81 -29.93
N ARG A 201 -15.26 -19.33 -31.10
CA ARG A 201 -15.77 -18.11 -31.75
C ARG A 201 -16.45 -18.39 -33.08
N GLU A 202 -16.14 -19.51 -33.71
CA GLU A 202 -16.68 -19.90 -35.01
C GLU A 202 -17.45 -21.21 -34.94
N ASN A 203 -18.60 -21.24 -35.61
CA ASN A 203 -19.36 -22.46 -35.82
C ASN A 203 -18.72 -23.18 -37.01
N ILE A 204 -17.91 -24.20 -36.75
CA ILE A 204 -17.40 -25.09 -37.79
C ILE A 204 -18.56 -25.96 -38.23
N VAL A 205 -19.16 -25.57 -39.35
CA VAL A 205 -20.14 -26.37 -40.08
C VAL A 205 -19.38 -27.47 -40.82
N ASP A 206 -19.88 -28.70 -40.73
CA ASP A 206 -19.33 -29.83 -41.46
C ASP A 206 -19.57 -29.63 -42.97
N ASN A 207 -18.49 -29.38 -43.72
CA ASN A 207 -18.53 -29.13 -45.16
C ASN A 207 -18.53 -30.42 -45.99
N SER A 208 -18.84 -31.58 -45.39
CA SER A 208 -18.92 -32.87 -46.09
C SER A 208 -20.07 -32.93 -47.13
N GLY A 209 -20.87 -31.86 -47.23
CA GLY A 209 -22.06 -31.78 -48.09
C GLY A 209 -23.23 -32.59 -47.55
N TYR A 210 -23.08 -33.17 -46.35
CA TYR A 210 -24.01 -34.10 -45.78
C TYR A 210 -24.99 -33.39 -44.83
N VAL A 211 -26.29 -33.59 -45.06
CA VAL A 211 -27.36 -32.88 -44.35
C VAL A 211 -27.37 -33.28 -42.87
N SER A 212 -27.28 -32.30 -41.98
CA SER A 212 -27.16 -32.49 -40.51
C SER A 212 -28.27 -33.34 -39.87
N ALA A 213 -29.44 -33.44 -40.50
CA ALA A 213 -30.56 -34.25 -40.03
C ALA A 213 -30.47 -35.75 -40.40
N TYR A 214 -29.55 -36.15 -41.28
CA TYR A 214 -29.54 -37.48 -41.86
C TYR A 214 -28.61 -38.43 -41.07
N LYS A 215 -29.16 -39.32 -40.24
CA LYS A 215 -28.38 -40.11 -39.27
C LYS A 215 -27.60 -41.31 -39.84
N ASN A 216 -27.71 -41.59 -41.14
CA ASN A 216 -27.22 -42.83 -41.76
C ASN A 216 -25.91 -42.64 -42.57
N ALA A 217 -25.07 -41.68 -42.20
CA ALA A 217 -23.88 -41.31 -42.97
C ALA A 217 -22.93 -42.50 -43.04
N GLY A 218 -22.48 -42.88 -44.23
CA GLY A 218 -21.53 -43.99 -44.41
C GLY A 218 -22.09 -45.39 -44.15
N THR A 219 -23.40 -45.56 -43.92
CA THR A 219 -24.00 -46.90 -43.67
C THR A 219 -24.47 -47.62 -44.94
N TYR A 220 -24.24 -47.05 -46.13
CA TYR A 220 -24.66 -47.65 -47.40
C TYR A 220 -23.93 -48.97 -47.67
N ASP A 221 -22.61 -49.00 -47.50
CA ASP A 221 -21.77 -50.19 -47.77
C ASP A 221 -22.12 -51.39 -46.88
N ALA A 222 -22.61 -51.14 -45.67
CA ALA A 222 -23.04 -52.19 -44.73
C ALA A 222 -24.34 -52.88 -45.16
N LYS A 223 -25.16 -52.24 -46.02
CA LYS A 223 -26.47 -52.76 -46.44
C LYS A 223 -26.43 -53.51 -47.78
N VAL A 224 -25.34 -53.43 -48.54
CA VAL A 224 -25.24 -53.98 -49.91
C VAL A 224 -24.42 -55.27 -50.00
N LYS A 225 -23.92 -55.80 -48.87
CA LYS A 225 -23.33 -57.15 -48.85
C LYS A 225 -24.42 -58.21 -48.98
N LYS A 226 -24.56 -58.71 -50.22
CA LYS A 226 -25.42 -59.82 -50.62
C LYS A 226 -24.76 -61.16 -50.32
#